data_AF-A0A1H8PCX4-F1
#
_entry.id   AF-A0A1H8PCX4-F1
#
_cell.length_a   1.000
_cell.length_b   1.000
_cell.length_c   1.000
_cell.angle_alpha   90.00
_cell.angle_beta   90.00
_cell.angle_gamma   90.00
#
_symmetry.space_group_name_H-M   'P 1'
#
loop_
_entity.id
_entity.type
_entity.pdbx_description
1 polymer ?
#
loop_
_entity_poly.entity_id
_entity_poly.type
_entity_poly.pdbx_seq_one_letter_code
_entity_poly.pdbx_strand_id
1 'polypeptide(L)'
;MNAYQRFLDFFSMQNKERLDGLSESYFTDMTHEEREMAFDYLLKLVEKGGTEESVHGLFRADRNRAGESIKRLMAMGVLNGDAQIAAAWNLSRIENDESLIQIFIRFMADPDERLREKAAYYVPASKLTPELKSCLQAMIRVETEQLARIHAVDKLLECYGVSEESVGKKEYLSIYRNLHNEDLRTKENAFKQLEKLST
;
A
#
# COMPACT_ATOMS: atom_id res chain seq x y z
N MET A 1 30.37 4.78 -15.23
CA MET A 1 29.16 3.93 -15.23
C MET A 1 28.00 4.89 -15.49
N ASN A 2 27.21 4.68 -16.55
CA ASN A 2 26.06 5.56 -16.81
C ASN A 2 24.92 5.22 -15.83
N ALA A 3 23.99 6.15 -15.60
CA ALA A 3 22.96 6.00 -14.58
C ALA A 3 22.05 4.81 -14.88
N TYR A 4 21.80 4.53 -16.16
CA TYR A 4 21.03 3.36 -16.58
C TYR A 4 21.70 2.03 -16.20
N GLN A 5 23.03 1.90 -16.32
CA GLN A 5 23.72 0.67 -15.91
C GLN A 5 23.59 0.43 -14.41
N ARG A 6 23.72 1.47 -13.58
CA ARG A 6 23.50 1.37 -12.12
C ARG A 6 22.08 0.87 -11.79
N PHE A 7 21.09 1.30 -12.56
CA PHE A 7 19.72 0.80 -12.45
C PHE A 7 19.59 -0.68 -12.87
N LEU A 8 20.26 -1.12 -13.95
CA LEU A 8 20.26 -2.53 -14.32
C LEU A 8 21.01 -3.41 -13.31
N ASP A 9 22.11 -2.89 -12.77
CA ASP A 9 22.93 -3.56 -11.77
C ASP A 9 22.11 -3.86 -10.51
N PHE A 10 21.20 -2.95 -10.12
CA PHE A 10 20.25 -3.18 -9.02
C PHE A 10 19.45 -4.49 -9.16
N PHE A 11 18.99 -4.83 -10.37
CA PHE A 11 18.25 -6.08 -10.61
C PHE A 11 19.14 -7.34 -10.61
N SER A 12 20.45 -7.15 -10.64
CA SER A 12 21.46 -8.22 -10.57
C SER A 12 22.08 -8.33 -9.17
N MET A 13 21.79 -7.40 -8.26
CA MET A 13 22.32 -7.37 -6.89
C MET A 13 21.73 -8.50 -6.02
N GLN A 14 22.60 -9.14 -5.24
CA GLN A 14 22.23 -10.14 -4.22
C GLN A 14 22.71 -9.75 -2.81
N ASN A 15 23.27 -8.55 -2.66
CA ASN A 15 23.87 -8.03 -1.44
C ASN A 15 22.88 -7.15 -0.63
N LYS A 16 23.32 -6.66 0.54
CA LYS A 16 22.48 -5.88 1.47
C LYS A 16 21.82 -4.64 0.86
N GLU A 17 22.43 -4.00 -0.13
CA GLU A 17 21.88 -2.84 -0.84
C GLU A 17 20.54 -3.15 -1.54
N ARG A 18 20.28 -4.44 -1.82
CA ARG A 18 18.98 -4.91 -2.31
C ARG A 18 17.83 -4.67 -1.32
N LEU A 19 18.13 -4.65 -0.02
CA LEU A 19 17.15 -4.46 1.05
C LEU A 19 16.58 -3.04 1.08
N ASP A 20 17.33 -2.05 0.59
CA ASP A 20 16.87 -0.66 0.51
C ASP A 20 15.84 -0.44 -0.61
N GLY A 21 15.71 -1.42 -1.51
CA GLY A 21 14.75 -1.43 -2.61
C GLY A 21 15.03 -0.39 -3.70
N LEU A 22 14.22 -0.45 -4.75
CA LEU A 22 14.33 0.47 -5.89
C LEU A 22 13.79 1.86 -5.53
N SER A 23 14.68 2.80 -5.19
CA SER A 23 14.35 4.17 -4.80
C SER A 23 14.54 5.21 -5.93
N GLU A 24 14.07 6.45 -5.72
CA GLU A 24 14.23 7.56 -6.69
C GLU A 24 15.69 7.88 -7.01
N SER A 25 16.62 7.54 -6.10
CA SER A 25 18.06 7.76 -6.29
C SER A 25 18.60 7.04 -7.53
N TYR A 26 17.99 5.93 -7.96
CA TYR A 26 18.38 5.19 -9.17
C TYR A 26 17.94 5.88 -10.46
N PHE A 27 17.01 6.83 -10.39
CA PHE A 27 16.46 7.56 -11.54
C PHE A 27 16.94 9.00 -11.61
N THR A 28 17.38 9.59 -10.48
CA THR A 28 17.70 11.02 -10.37
C THR A 28 18.75 11.49 -11.37
N ASP A 29 19.77 10.68 -11.62
CA ASP A 29 20.89 11.03 -12.50
C ASP A 29 20.66 10.61 -13.96
N MET A 30 19.49 10.03 -14.29
CA MET A 30 19.19 9.55 -15.64
C MET A 30 18.87 10.68 -16.60
N THR A 31 19.33 10.55 -17.85
CA THR A 31 18.77 11.36 -18.95
C THR A 31 17.32 10.95 -19.23
N HIS A 32 16.62 11.74 -20.05
CA HIS A 32 15.27 11.38 -20.48
C HIS A 32 15.25 10.02 -21.18
N GLU A 33 16.18 9.78 -22.11
CA GLU A 33 16.31 8.53 -22.85
C GLU A 33 16.61 7.35 -21.90
N GLU A 34 17.52 7.53 -20.93
CA GLU A 34 17.80 6.48 -19.94
C GLU A 34 16.58 6.16 -19.08
N ARG A 35 15.75 7.15 -18.74
CA ARG A 35 14.52 6.96 -17.99
C ARG A 35 13.44 6.25 -18.81
N GLU A 36 13.35 6.54 -20.10
CA GLU A 36 12.50 5.79 -21.04
C GLU A 36 12.93 4.32 -21.15
N MET A 37 14.24 4.06 -21.25
CA MET A 37 14.79 2.70 -21.26
C MET A 37 14.51 1.96 -19.94
N ALA A 38 14.60 2.64 -18.80
CA ALA A 38 14.25 2.09 -17.49
C ALA A 38 12.76 1.75 -17.41
N PHE A 39 11.90 2.65 -17.91
CA PHE A 39 10.46 2.41 -18.00
C PHE A 39 10.16 1.15 -18.82
N ASP A 40 10.72 1.04 -20.03
CA ASP A 40 10.48 -0.10 -20.92
C ASP A 40 10.97 -1.43 -20.31
N TYR A 41 12.08 -1.39 -19.57
CA TYR A 41 12.58 -2.55 -18.84
C TYR A 41 11.60 -2.98 -17.74
N LEU A 42 11.15 -2.04 -16.90
CA LEU A 42 10.20 -2.31 -15.83
C LEU A 42 8.86 -2.79 -16.36
N LEU A 43 8.39 -2.23 -17.48
CA LEU A 43 7.13 -2.61 -18.09
C LEU A 43 7.15 -4.10 -18.48
N LYS A 44 8.24 -4.58 -19.07
CA LYS A 44 8.43 -6.00 -19.40
C LYS A 44 8.42 -6.91 -18.17
N LEU A 45 8.85 -6.43 -17.01
CA LEU A 45 8.76 -7.20 -15.75
C LEU A 45 7.31 -7.25 -15.26
N VAL A 46 6.61 -6.12 -15.32
CA VAL A 46 5.21 -6.00 -14.88
C VAL A 46 4.26 -6.79 -15.78
N GLU A 47 4.51 -6.83 -17.09
CA GLU A 47 3.78 -7.67 -18.06
C GLU A 47 3.86 -9.18 -17.76
N LYS A 48 4.86 -9.63 -17.00
CA LYS A 48 5.04 -11.03 -16.57
C LYS A 48 4.45 -11.32 -15.18
N GLY A 49 3.60 -10.45 -14.67
CA GLY A 49 2.98 -10.54 -13.35
C GLY A 49 3.43 -9.46 -12.39
N GLY A 50 4.65 -8.96 -12.57
CA GLY A 50 5.22 -7.87 -11.79
C GLY A 50 5.51 -8.22 -10.33
N THR A 51 6.10 -7.26 -9.65
CA THR A 51 6.27 -7.20 -8.21
C THR A 51 5.88 -5.80 -7.76
N GLU A 52 5.59 -5.63 -6.47
CA GLU A 52 5.39 -4.32 -5.84
C GLU A 52 6.48 -3.32 -6.27
N GLU A 53 7.75 -3.73 -6.18
CA GLU A 53 8.89 -2.89 -6.53
C GLU A 53 8.90 -2.47 -8.01
N SER A 54 8.66 -3.40 -8.93
CA SER A 54 8.62 -3.09 -10.36
C SER A 54 7.48 -2.13 -10.72
N VAL A 55 6.33 -2.26 -10.04
CA VAL A 55 5.19 -1.35 -10.22
C VAL A 55 5.53 0.03 -9.69
N HIS A 56 6.04 0.17 -8.46
CA HIS A 56 6.47 1.48 -7.97
C HIS A 56 7.59 2.07 -8.82
N GLY A 57 8.51 1.24 -9.31
CA GLY A 57 9.55 1.63 -10.26
C GLY A 57 8.98 2.26 -11.52
N LEU A 58 7.92 1.67 -12.11
CA LEU A 58 7.27 2.25 -13.31
C LEU A 58 6.75 3.65 -13.05
N PHE A 59 6.05 3.86 -11.93
CA PHE A 59 5.52 5.18 -11.57
C PHE A 59 6.61 6.19 -11.22
N ARG A 60 7.77 5.74 -10.75
CA ARG A 60 8.97 6.58 -10.57
C ARG A 60 9.64 6.90 -11.89
N ALA A 61 9.70 5.97 -12.84
CA ALA A 61 10.29 6.20 -14.16
C ALA A 61 9.45 7.19 -14.98
N ASP A 62 8.15 6.95 -15.10
CA ASP A 62 7.22 7.88 -15.76
C ASP A 62 5.81 7.67 -15.21
N ARG A 63 5.38 8.61 -14.35
CA ARG A 63 4.09 8.54 -13.67
C ARG A 63 2.90 8.55 -14.63
N ASN A 64 2.97 9.33 -15.71
CA ASN A 64 1.86 9.51 -16.64
C ASN A 64 1.72 8.25 -17.52
N ARG A 65 2.84 7.81 -18.11
CA ARG A 65 2.87 6.61 -18.96
C ARG A 65 2.56 5.33 -18.17
N ALA A 66 2.98 5.27 -16.90
CA ALA A 66 2.69 4.14 -16.01
C ALA A 66 1.18 3.98 -15.76
N GLY A 67 0.44 5.07 -15.55
CA GLY A 67 -0.99 5.03 -15.24
C GLY A 67 -1.81 4.28 -16.31
N GLU A 68 -1.65 4.66 -17.57
CA GLU A 68 -2.35 4.01 -18.69
C GLU A 68 -1.92 2.54 -18.86
N SER A 69 -0.62 2.28 -18.77
CA SER A 69 -0.05 0.93 -18.93
C SER A 69 -0.57 -0.03 -17.86
N ILE A 70 -0.58 0.42 -16.60
CA ILE A 70 -1.02 -0.39 -15.46
C ILE A 70 -2.51 -0.68 -15.51
N LYS A 71 -3.35 0.31 -15.83
CA LYS A 71 -4.80 0.09 -16.00
C LYS A 71 -5.09 -1.00 -17.02
N ARG A 72 -4.40 -0.96 -18.17
CA ARG A 72 -4.51 -1.99 -19.20
C ARG A 72 -4.12 -3.37 -18.65
N LEU A 73 -2.99 -3.48 -17.95
CA LEU A 73 -2.51 -4.75 -17.41
C LEU A 73 -3.42 -5.29 -16.30
N MET A 74 -4.00 -4.42 -15.46
CA MET A 74 -5.02 -4.79 -14.48
C MET A 74 -6.28 -5.33 -15.15
N ALA A 75 -6.77 -4.66 -16.20
CA ALA A 75 -7.93 -5.12 -16.97
C ALA A 75 -7.69 -6.48 -17.67
N MET A 76 -6.45 -6.75 -18.06
CA MET A 76 -6.03 -8.05 -18.62
C MET A 76 -5.86 -9.14 -17.55
N GLY A 77 -5.86 -8.79 -16.26
CA GLY A 77 -5.70 -9.75 -15.16
C GLY A 77 -4.31 -10.39 -15.07
N VAL A 78 -3.28 -9.75 -15.65
CA VAL A 78 -1.92 -10.36 -15.69
C VAL A 78 -1.12 -10.10 -14.41
N LEU A 79 -1.47 -9.08 -13.63
CA LEU A 79 -0.74 -8.71 -12.41
C LEU A 79 -1.03 -9.69 -11.27
N ASN A 80 0.01 -10.07 -10.52
CA ASN A 80 -0.18 -10.82 -9.27
C ASN A 80 -0.73 -9.93 -8.14
N GLY A 81 -1.04 -10.52 -6.99
CA GLY A 81 -1.67 -9.81 -5.87
C GLY A 81 -0.89 -8.58 -5.40
N ASP A 82 0.42 -8.72 -5.20
CA ASP A 82 1.28 -7.59 -4.80
C ASP A 82 1.27 -6.47 -5.82
N ALA A 83 1.43 -6.81 -7.10
CA ALA A 83 1.46 -5.85 -8.18
C ALA A 83 0.11 -5.14 -8.31
N GLN A 84 -1.02 -5.83 -8.07
CA GLN A 84 -2.34 -5.22 -8.06
C GLN A 84 -2.53 -4.23 -6.91
N ILE A 85 -2.10 -4.57 -5.69
CA ILE A 85 -2.17 -3.67 -4.53
C ILE A 85 -1.30 -2.42 -4.77
N ALA A 86 -0.05 -2.63 -5.22
CA ALA A 86 0.87 -1.53 -5.53
C ALA A 86 0.34 -0.65 -6.67
N ALA A 87 -0.24 -1.26 -7.71
CA ALA A 87 -0.87 -0.55 -8.82
C ALA A 87 -2.02 0.33 -8.34
N ALA A 88 -2.95 -0.23 -7.57
CA ALA A 88 -4.10 0.49 -7.01
C ALA A 88 -3.65 1.68 -6.16
N TRP A 89 -2.60 1.51 -5.36
CA TRP A 89 -2.07 2.59 -4.53
C TRP A 89 -1.49 3.73 -5.36
N ASN A 90 -0.63 3.42 -6.33
CA ASN A 90 -0.03 4.47 -7.17
C ASN A 90 -1.09 5.20 -7.99
N LEU A 91 -2.07 4.47 -8.55
CA LEU A 91 -3.18 5.06 -9.29
C LEU A 91 -4.03 5.96 -8.40
N SER A 92 -4.39 5.55 -7.18
CA SER A 92 -5.21 6.36 -6.25
C SER A 92 -4.57 7.71 -5.86
N ARG A 93 -3.25 7.84 -6.05
CA ARG A 93 -2.51 9.10 -5.82
C ARG A 93 -2.54 10.03 -7.02
N ILE A 94 -2.87 9.51 -8.20
CA ILE A 94 -2.93 10.24 -9.48
C ILE A 94 -4.37 10.65 -9.77
N GLU A 95 -5.30 9.74 -9.52
CA GLU A 95 -6.70 9.91 -9.88
C GLU A 95 -7.64 9.54 -8.74
N ASN A 96 -8.82 10.11 -8.80
CA ASN A 96 -9.87 9.90 -7.82
C ASN A 96 -10.85 8.82 -8.31
N ASP A 97 -10.38 7.58 -8.43
CA ASP A 97 -11.19 6.42 -8.84
C ASP A 97 -11.54 5.55 -7.62
N GLU A 98 -12.84 5.46 -7.31
CA GLU A 98 -13.35 4.70 -6.17
C GLU A 98 -13.28 3.18 -6.38
N SER A 99 -13.23 2.72 -7.62
CA SER A 99 -13.08 1.29 -7.93
C SER A 99 -11.74 0.73 -7.44
N LEU A 100 -10.72 1.59 -7.30
CA LEU A 100 -9.41 1.19 -6.77
C LEU A 100 -9.48 0.75 -5.30
N ILE A 101 -10.42 1.31 -4.52
CA ILE A 101 -10.61 0.92 -3.10
C ILE A 101 -11.03 -0.55 -3.00
N GLN A 102 -11.83 -1.02 -3.95
CA GLN A 102 -12.34 -2.41 -3.97
C GLN A 102 -11.21 -3.45 -4.11
N ILE A 103 -10.09 -3.07 -4.70
CA ILE A 103 -8.91 -3.95 -4.81
C ILE A 103 -8.33 -4.21 -3.42
N PHE A 104 -8.17 -3.18 -2.60
CA PHE A 104 -7.68 -3.34 -1.24
C PHE A 104 -8.67 -4.12 -0.38
N ILE A 105 -9.96 -3.78 -0.44
CA ILE A 105 -11.03 -4.48 0.30
C ILE A 105 -11.01 -5.98 0.00
N ARG A 106 -10.90 -6.35 -1.28
CA ARG A 106 -10.78 -7.76 -1.69
C ARG A 106 -9.56 -8.43 -1.06
N PHE A 107 -8.39 -7.78 -1.11
CA PHE A 107 -7.16 -8.37 -0.58
C PHE A 107 -7.06 -8.36 0.94
N MET A 108 -7.81 -7.52 1.65
CA MET A 108 -7.94 -7.57 3.12
C MET A 108 -8.61 -8.86 3.63
N ALA A 109 -9.29 -9.60 2.76
CA ALA A 109 -9.90 -10.89 3.06
C ALA A 109 -9.18 -12.06 2.37
N ASP A 110 -8.01 -11.83 1.79
CA ASP A 110 -7.25 -12.86 1.06
C ASP A 110 -6.74 -13.95 2.01
N PRO A 111 -6.74 -15.24 1.62
CA PRO A 111 -6.10 -16.28 2.43
C PRO A 111 -4.60 -16.04 2.67
N ASP A 112 -3.89 -15.37 1.75
CA ASP A 112 -2.49 -14.99 1.94
C ASP A 112 -2.38 -13.80 2.91
N GLU A 113 -1.82 -14.04 4.08
CA GLU A 113 -1.60 -13.04 5.13
C GLU A 113 -0.81 -11.82 4.64
N ARG A 114 0.15 -12.04 3.75
CA ARG A 114 1.02 -11.00 3.22
C ARG A 114 0.24 -10.05 2.33
N LEU A 115 -0.76 -10.55 1.60
CA LEU A 115 -1.66 -9.72 0.80
C LEU A 115 -2.63 -8.93 1.68
N ARG A 116 -3.13 -9.53 2.77
CA ARG A 116 -3.94 -8.81 3.77
C ARG A 116 -3.16 -7.67 4.42
N GLU A 117 -1.95 -7.96 4.88
CA GLU A 117 -1.02 -6.98 5.45
C GLU A 117 -0.82 -5.80 4.51
N LYS A 118 -0.42 -6.07 3.26
CA LYS A 118 -0.18 -5.03 2.27
C LYS A 118 -1.43 -4.24 1.92
N ALA A 119 -2.58 -4.90 1.80
CA ALA A 119 -3.83 -4.22 1.52
C ALA A 119 -4.18 -3.20 2.61
N ALA A 120 -4.02 -3.58 3.88
CA ALA A 120 -4.23 -2.68 5.02
C ALA A 120 -3.19 -1.55 5.09
N TYR A 121 -1.93 -1.85 4.77
CA TYR A 121 -0.86 -0.84 4.74
C TYR A 121 -1.11 0.22 3.66
N TYR A 122 -1.38 -0.21 2.43
CA TYR A 122 -1.44 0.67 1.27
C TYR A 122 -2.79 1.36 1.06
N VAL A 123 -3.90 0.85 1.58
CA VAL A 123 -5.21 1.47 1.28
C VAL A 123 -5.21 2.98 1.65
N PRO A 124 -5.74 3.86 0.79
CA PRO A 124 -5.79 5.29 1.08
C PRO A 124 -6.71 5.60 2.27
N ALA A 125 -6.24 6.41 3.23
CA ALA A 125 -7.05 6.81 4.38
C ALA A 125 -8.03 7.95 4.08
N SER A 126 -7.87 8.66 2.96
CA SER A 126 -8.65 9.84 2.57
C SER A 126 -10.13 9.56 2.30
N LYS A 127 -10.54 8.28 2.18
CA LYS A 127 -11.92 7.88 1.91
C LYS A 127 -12.32 6.68 2.78
N LEU A 128 -12.79 6.95 3.99
CA LEU A 128 -13.39 5.92 4.83
C LEU A 128 -14.82 5.61 4.37
N THR A 129 -14.96 4.68 3.41
CA THR A 129 -16.27 4.14 3.04
C THR A 129 -16.80 3.21 4.15
N PRO A 130 -18.13 3.00 4.26
CA PRO A 130 -18.69 2.03 5.22
C PRO A 130 -18.13 0.62 5.03
N GLU A 131 -17.83 0.25 3.79
CA GLU A 131 -17.25 -1.06 3.45
C GLU A 131 -15.80 -1.15 3.91
N LEU A 132 -14.95 -0.17 3.58
CA LEU A 132 -13.56 -0.11 4.04
C LEU A 132 -13.47 -0.15 5.57
N LYS A 133 -14.32 0.65 6.24
CA LYS A 133 -14.45 0.64 7.69
C LYS A 133 -14.77 -0.76 8.23
N SER A 134 -15.76 -1.42 7.62
CA SER A 134 -16.17 -2.76 8.05
C SER A 134 -15.05 -3.77 7.87
N CYS A 135 -14.29 -3.69 6.77
CA CYS A 135 -13.14 -4.56 6.50
C CYS A 135 -12.00 -4.33 7.49
N LEU A 136 -11.59 -3.08 7.74
CA LEU A 136 -10.55 -2.76 8.72
C LEU A 136 -10.94 -3.23 10.12
N GLN A 137 -12.19 -2.99 10.55
CA GLN A 137 -12.66 -3.49 11.83
C GLN A 137 -12.72 -5.02 11.87
N ALA A 138 -13.09 -5.69 10.79
CA ALA A 138 -13.07 -7.15 10.70
C ALA A 138 -11.65 -7.69 10.87
N MET A 139 -10.66 -7.13 10.17
CA MET A 139 -9.25 -7.48 10.35
C MET A 139 -8.81 -7.32 11.80
N ILE A 140 -9.10 -6.17 12.43
CA ILE A 140 -8.75 -5.93 13.84
C ILE A 140 -9.36 -6.98 14.78
N ARG A 141 -10.58 -7.46 14.48
CA ARG A 141 -11.24 -8.50 15.28
C ARG A 141 -10.56 -9.86 15.13
N VAL A 142 -10.23 -10.28 13.91
CA VAL A 142 -9.94 -11.68 13.59
C VAL A 142 -8.47 -11.98 13.27
N GLU A 143 -7.66 -10.98 12.91
CA GLU A 143 -6.26 -11.22 12.57
C GLU A 143 -5.47 -11.76 13.77
N THR A 144 -4.85 -12.91 13.55
CA THR A 144 -3.89 -13.51 14.46
C THR A 144 -2.48 -12.98 14.23
N GLU A 145 -2.17 -12.59 12.99
CA GLU A 145 -0.86 -12.08 12.62
C GLU A 145 -0.67 -10.63 13.06
N GLN A 146 0.48 -10.38 13.69
CA GLN A 146 0.72 -9.11 14.35
C GLN A 146 0.80 -7.94 13.35
N LEU A 147 1.48 -8.10 12.22
CA LEU A 147 1.70 -7.02 11.25
C LEU A 147 0.41 -6.60 10.54
N ALA A 148 -0.37 -7.56 10.02
CA ALA A 148 -1.65 -7.26 9.38
C ALA A 148 -2.60 -6.52 10.32
N ARG A 149 -2.65 -6.95 11.59
CA ARG A 149 -3.44 -6.27 12.63
C ARG A 149 -2.94 -4.87 12.93
N ILE A 150 -1.62 -4.66 13.05
CA ILE A 150 -1.01 -3.32 13.25
C ILE A 150 -1.41 -2.40 12.09
N HIS A 151 -1.25 -2.82 10.85
CA HIS A 151 -1.60 -1.99 9.71
C HIS A 151 -3.10 -1.69 9.63
N ALA A 152 -3.97 -2.65 9.98
CA ALA A 152 -5.40 -2.37 10.06
C ALA A 152 -5.74 -1.34 11.15
N VAL A 153 -5.10 -1.42 12.32
CA VAL A 153 -5.26 -0.42 13.40
C VAL A 153 -4.75 0.94 12.97
N ASP A 154 -3.50 1.03 12.49
CA ASP A 154 -2.88 2.27 12.04
C ASP A 154 -3.73 2.94 10.96
N LYS A 155 -4.18 2.16 9.98
CA LYS A 155 -5.02 2.66 8.90
C LYS A 155 -6.38 3.15 9.38
N LEU A 156 -7.02 2.42 10.30
CA LEU A 156 -8.30 2.85 10.88
C LEU A 156 -8.11 4.16 11.63
N LEU A 157 -7.06 4.31 12.42
CA LEU A 157 -6.76 5.57 13.12
C LEU A 157 -6.50 6.72 12.14
N GLU A 158 -5.74 6.47 11.07
CA GLU A 158 -5.49 7.43 10.00
C GLU A 158 -6.80 7.90 9.33
N CYS A 159 -7.71 6.96 9.03
CA CYS A 159 -9.03 7.26 8.45
C CYS A 159 -9.90 8.16 9.35
N TYR A 160 -9.75 8.06 10.67
CA TYR A 160 -10.47 8.89 11.64
C TYR A 160 -9.71 10.19 11.99
N GLY A 161 -8.50 10.39 11.46
CA GLY A 161 -7.65 11.53 11.79
C GLY A 161 -7.13 11.51 13.24
N VAL A 162 -7.01 10.32 13.83
CA VAL A 162 -6.61 10.15 15.23
C VAL A 162 -5.10 9.91 15.33
N SER A 163 -4.40 10.82 16.01
CA SER A 163 -2.96 10.77 16.28
C SER A 163 -2.64 11.27 17.70
N GLU A 164 -1.38 11.16 18.15
CA GLU A 164 -0.97 11.74 19.42
C GLU A 164 -1.19 13.27 19.45
N GLU A 165 -1.05 13.94 18.31
CA GLU A 165 -1.27 15.38 18.17
C GLU A 165 -2.76 15.75 18.22
N SER A 166 -3.65 14.93 17.63
CA SER A 166 -5.07 15.29 17.53
C SER A 166 -5.86 15.03 18.81
N VAL A 167 -5.56 13.96 19.55
CA VAL A 167 -6.30 13.60 20.79
C VAL A 167 -5.43 13.60 22.06
N GLY A 168 -4.12 13.80 21.92
CA GLY A 168 -3.16 13.72 23.03
C GLY A 168 -2.68 12.29 23.28
N LYS A 169 -1.40 12.17 23.68
CA LYS A 169 -0.69 10.90 23.90
C LYS A 169 -1.44 9.89 24.76
N LYS A 170 -2.03 10.32 25.89
CA LYS A 170 -2.71 9.41 26.82
C LYS A 170 -3.93 8.76 26.16
N GLU A 171 -4.71 9.55 25.44
CA GLU A 171 -5.93 9.09 24.78
C GLU A 171 -5.59 8.21 23.58
N TYR A 172 -4.65 8.65 22.74
CA TYR A 172 -4.13 7.88 21.62
C TYR A 172 -3.65 6.49 22.06
N LEU A 173 -2.79 6.41 23.07
CA LEU A 173 -2.28 5.13 23.58
C LEU A 173 -3.37 4.25 24.17
N SER A 174 -4.41 4.83 24.78
CA SER A 174 -5.56 4.10 25.30
C SER A 174 -6.33 3.43 24.16
N ILE A 175 -6.69 4.20 23.13
CA ILE A 175 -7.41 3.70 21.95
C ILE A 175 -6.59 2.63 21.23
N TYR A 176 -5.32 2.94 20.94
CA TYR A 176 -4.41 2.04 20.24
C TYR A 176 -4.29 0.68 20.94
N ARG A 177 -4.04 0.68 22.26
CA ARG A 177 -3.94 -0.56 23.05
C ARG A 177 -5.25 -1.34 23.09
N ASN A 178 -6.38 -0.65 23.16
CA ASN A 178 -7.68 -1.32 23.20
C ASN A 178 -8.04 -1.98 21.86
N LEU A 179 -7.62 -1.39 20.73
CA LEU A 179 -7.78 -2.00 19.40
C LEU A 179 -6.91 -3.26 19.23
N HIS A 180 -5.75 -3.30 19.88
CA HIS A 180 -4.88 -4.48 19.91
C HIS A 180 -5.25 -5.53 20.97
N ASN A 181 -6.27 -5.28 21.80
CA ASN A 181 -6.62 -6.16 22.89
C ASN A 181 -7.24 -7.48 22.38
N GLU A 182 -6.92 -8.61 23.01
CA GLU A 182 -7.52 -9.90 22.64
C GLU A 182 -9.01 -9.98 23.01
N ASP A 183 -9.48 -9.21 24.00
CA ASP A 183 -10.89 -9.12 24.36
C ASP A 183 -11.70 -8.32 23.33
N LEU A 184 -12.65 -9.02 22.68
CA LEU A 184 -13.53 -8.43 21.67
C LEU A 184 -14.36 -7.26 22.23
N ARG A 185 -14.80 -7.33 23.50
CA ARG A 185 -15.59 -6.25 24.10
C ARG A 185 -14.78 -4.96 24.21
N THR A 186 -13.49 -5.08 24.51
CA THR A 186 -12.55 -3.96 24.58
C THR A 186 -12.33 -3.33 23.20
N LYS A 187 -12.16 -4.15 22.15
CA LYS A 187 -12.11 -3.68 20.75
C LYS A 187 -13.38 -2.92 20.34
N GLU A 188 -14.56 -3.47 20.63
CA GLU A 188 -15.84 -2.82 20.30
C GLU A 188 -16.05 -1.48 21.01
N ASN A 189 -15.58 -1.36 22.25
CA ASN A 189 -15.60 -0.08 22.95
C ASN A 189 -14.67 0.95 22.30
N ALA A 190 -13.48 0.52 21.84
CA ALA A 190 -12.56 1.38 21.13
C ALA A 190 -13.12 1.84 19.78
N PHE A 191 -13.80 0.97 19.02
CA PHE A 191 -14.51 1.38 17.79
C PHE A 191 -15.56 2.45 18.08
N LYS A 192 -16.38 2.27 19.11
CA LYS A 192 -17.39 3.28 19.51
C LYS A 192 -16.77 4.59 19.96
N GLN A 193 -15.58 4.53 20.57
CA GLN A 193 -14.85 5.72 20.98
C GLN A 193 -14.35 6.49 19.76
N LEU A 194 -13.83 5.80 18.73
CA LEU A 194 -13.45 6.42 17.46
C LEU A 194 -14.61 7.13 16.77
N GLU A 195 -15.79 6.51 16.69
CA GLU A 195 -16.99 7.16 16.10
C GLU A 195 -17.29 8.52 16.73
N LYS A 196 -17.15 8.62 18.05
CA LYS A 196 -17.45 9.85 18.80
C LYS A 196 -16.43 10.95 18.57
N LEU A 197 -15.21 10.61 18.14
CA LEU A 197 -14.13 11.56 17.87
C LEU A 197 -14.21 12.16 16.46
N SER A 198 -14.91 11.50 15.54
CA SER A 198 -15.12 11.98 14.17
C SER A 198 -16.44 12.73 13.98
N THR A 199 -17.16 13.03 15.06
CA THR A 199 -18.38 13.86 15.07
C THR A 199 -18.06 15.25 15.58
#